data_AF-A0A3B8HJ59-F1
#
_entry.id   AF-A0A3B8HJ59-F1
#
_cell.length_a   1.000
_cell.length_b   1.000
_cell.length_c   1.000
_cell.angle_alpha   90.00
_cell.angle_beta   90.00
_cell.angle_gamma   90.00
#
_symmetry.space_group_name_H-M   'P 1'
#
loop_
_entity.id
_entity.type
_entity.pdbx_description
1 polymer ?
#
loop_
_entity_poly.entity_id
_entity_poly.type
_entity_poly.pdbx_seq_one_letter_code
_entity_poly.pdbx_strand_id
1 'polypeptide(L)'
;MAIRYSTGAKAKKAGMKALIHALMRATTIAFVDGGGGNDSITDSGAGFVTAGFRVGDTITIKTASGTNDKNVVALSVVAGTIEVATASFTTEGSGQQVVLGAAKGGSNKDCFDFSTAHIYTSPMPASSDDAESGTLLAKITAEGLEFTAGALANGLRFEESTLDGVLEKLSTQNWKTLSCLASGTAYWMRVYDNAYVTGASTTAVRFDCTIGVSGADITGSPTTLTAGKPTSIDSFSIEVK
;
A
#
# COMPACT_ATOMS: atom_id res chain seq x y z
N MET A 1 7.33 21.52 1.00
CA MET A 1 8.30 21.15 -0.07
C MET A 1 7.63 20.08 -0.92
N ALA A 2 8.15 19.77 -2.12
CA ALA A 2 7.53 18.77 -2.99
C ALA A 2 8.36 17.48 -2.97
N ILE A 3 7.68 16.36 -2.74
CA ILE A 3 8.23 15.01 -2.83
C ILE A 3 8.93 14.82 -4.18
N ARG A 4 10.13 14.24 -4.15
CA ARG A 4 10.91 13.98 -5.37
C ARG A 4 10.59 12.58 -5.86
N TYR A 5 9.88 12.47 -6.97
CA TYR A 5 9.67 11.19 -7.64
C TYR A 5 10.83 10.86 -8.57
N SER A 6 11.27 9.60 -8.58
CA SER A 6 12.22 9.08 -9.56
C SER A 6 11.67 9.15 -10.98
N THR A 7 12.56 9.06 -11.96
CA THR A 7 12.17 8.95 -13.38
C THR A 7 11.29 7.72 -13.59
N GLY A 8 11.63 6.59 -12.96
CA GLY A 8 10.83 5.37 -13.00
C GLY A 8 9.42 5.56 -12.42
N ALA A 9 9.27 6.27 -11.30
CA ALA A 9 7.97 6.55 -10.71
C ALA A 9 7.12 7.51 -11.57
N LYS A 10 7.74 8.52 -12.19
CA LYS A 10 7.06 9.42 -13.13
C LYS A 10 6.61 8.65 -14.38
N ALA A 11 7.47 7.82 -14.95
CA ALA A 11 7.16 6.98 -16.10
C ALA A 11 6.04 5.97 -15.79
N LYS A 12 6.05 5.37 -14.59
CA LYS A 12 4.98 4.47 -14.12
C LYS A 12 3.63 5.17 -13.99
N LYS A 13 3.61 6.49 -13.79
CA LYS A 13 2.37 7.27 -13.71
C LYS A 13 1.95 7.88 -15.05
N ALA A 14 2.91 8.24 -15.89
CA ALA A 14 2.66 8.83 -17.19
C ALA A 14 2.14 7.77 -18.18
N GLY A 15 0.82 7.73 -18.37
CA GLY A 15 0.17 6.91 -19.40
C GLY A 15 -0.20 5.48 -18.99
N MET A 16 -0.05 5.12 -17.70
CA MET A 16 -0.56 3.84 -17.22
C MET A 16 -2.09 3.84 -17.20
N LYS A 17 -2.67 2.80 -17.81
CA LYS A 17 -4.07 2.42 -17.66
C LYS A 17 -4.13 1.35 -16.59
N ALA A 18 -5.14 1.42 -15.71
CA ALA A 18 -5.38 0.33 -14.77
C ALA A 18 -5.58 -0.99 -15.57
N LEU A 19 -4.81 -2.02 -15.21
CA LEU A 19 -4.92 -3.35 -15.81
C LEU A 19 -5.65 -4.26 -14.83
N ILE A 20 -6.58 -5.07 -15.35
CA ILE A 20 -7.21 -6.13 -14.57
C ILE A 20 -6.12 -7.15 -14.24
N HIS A 21 -5.87 -7.36 -12.95
CA HIS A 21 -4.88 -8.33 -12.48
C HIS A 21 -5.53 -9.56 -11.86
N ALA A 22 -6.78 -9.42 -11.38
CA ALA A 22 -7.62 -10.53 -10.93
C ALA A 22 -9.01 -10.40 -11.56
N LEU A 23 -9.52 -11.51 -12.09
CA LEU A 23 -10.87 -11.62 -12.62
C LEU A 23 -11.44 -12.98 -12.24
N MET A 24 -12.65 -12.98 -11.71
CA MET A 24 -13.38 -14.21 -11.41
C MET A 24 -14.81 -14.09 -11.89
N ARG A 25 -15.29 -15.17 -12.53
CA ARG A 25 -16.68 -15.35 -12.92
C ARG A 25 -17.13 -16.69 -12.39
N ALA A 26 -18.04 -16.68 -11.42
CA ALA A 26 -18.43 -17.90 -10.72
C ALA A 26 -19.88 -17.83 -10.24
N THR A 27 -20.48 -19.00 -10.05
CA THR A 27 -21.81 -19.16 -9.43
C THR A 27 -21.72 -19.58 -7.97
N THR A 28 -20.52 -19.87 -7.48
CA THR A 28 -20.21 -20.30 -6.11
C THR A 28 -20.05 -19.14 -5.14
N ILE A 29 -20.24 -17.90 -5.60
CA ILE A 29 -20.04 -16.68 -4.82
C ILE A 29 -21.30 -16.34 -4.04
N ALA A 30 -21.17 -16.08 -2.74
CA ALA A 30 -22.21 -15.50 -1.90
C ALA A 30 -21.70 -14.25 -1.19
N PHE A 31 -22.62 -13.33 -0.87
CA PHE A 31 -22.37 -12.13 -0.09
C PHE A 31 -23.02 -12.28 1.29
N VAL A 32 -22.25 -12.05 2.34
CA VAL A 32 -22.70 -12.20 3.73
C VAL A 32 -22.58 -10.85 4.41
N ASP A 33 -23.69 -10.35 4.96
CA ASP A 33 -23.73 -9.19 5.85
C ASP A 33 -23.28 -9.61 7.25
N GLY A 34 -22.20 -9.02 7.74
CA GLY A 34 -21.63 -9.28 9.05
C GLY A 34 -22.37 -8.60 10.19
N GLY A 35 -23.42 -7.83 9.89
CA GLY A 35 -24.14 -7.00 10.85
C GLY A 35 -23.24 -5.89 11.39
N GLY A 36 -22.81 -6.04 12.65
CA GLY A 36 -21.87 -5.10 13.28
C GLY A 36 -20.38 -5.39 12.97
N GLY A 37 -20.09 -6.52 12.31
CA GLY A 37 -18.74 -6.93 11.90
C GLY A 37 -18.47 -6.69 10.42
N ASN A 38 -17.28 -7.09 9.97
CA ASN A 38 -16.91 -7.08 8.55
C ASN A 38 -17.88 -7.93 7.73
N ASP A 39 -18.24 -7.44 6.55
CA ASP A 39 -18.99 -8.24 5.57
C ASP A 39 -18.03 -9.14 4.79
N SER A 40 -18.55 -10.14 4.10
CA SER A 40 -17.69 -11.02 3.31
C SER A 40 -18.26 -11.44 1.97
N ILE A 41 -17.35 -11.61 1.00
CA ILE A 41 -17.58 -12.37 -0.21
C ILE A 41 -17.04 -13.78 0.05
N THR A 42 -17.88 -14.79 -0.06
CA THR A 42 -17.50 -16.19 0.14
C THR A 42 -17.54 -16.94 -1.18
N ASP A 43 -16.63 -17.88 -1.37
CA ASP A 43 -16.57 -18.75 -2.54
C ASP A 43 -16.40 -20.20 -2.10
N SER A 44 -17.43 -21.03 -2.35
CA SER A 44 -17.34 -22.47 -2.06
C SER A 44 -16.33 -23.19 -2.96
N GLY A 45 -15.90 -22.57 -4.07
CA GLY A 45 -14.83 -23.05 -4.94
C GLY A 45 -13.42 -22.71 -4.45
N ALA A 46 -13.28 -21.86 -3.43
CA ALA A 46 -12.01 -21.42 -2.85
C ALA A 46 -10.99 -20.85 -3.87
N GLY A 47 -11.46 -20.13 -4.89
CA GLY A 47 -10.64 -19.66 -6.00
C GLY A 47 -10.04 -18.26 -5.86
N PHE A 48 -10.29 -17.50 -4.78
CA PHE A 48 -9.90 -16.07 -4.74
C PHE A 48 -8.39 -15.83 -4.85
N VAL A 49 -7.60 -16.57 -4.07
CA VAL A 49 -6.12 -16.45 -4.11
C VAL A 49 -5.58 -16.90 -5.46
N THR A 50 -6.13 -17.98 -6.03
CA THR A 50 -5.74 -18.50 -7.35
C THR A 50 -6.11 -17.52 -8.47
N ALA A 51 -7.25 -16.83 -8.36
CA ALA A 51 -7.68 -15.80 -9.29
C ALA A 51 -6.84 -14.51 -9.17
N GLY A 52 -5.98 -14.41 -8.14
CA GLY A 52 -5.03 -13.32 -7.97
C GLY A 52 -5.49 -12.18 -7.07
N PHE A 53 -6.65 -12.29 -6.41
CA PHE A 53 -7.12 -11.28 -5.46
C PHE A 53 -6.19 -11.18 -4.26
N ARG A 54 -6.01 -9.95 -3.79
CA ARG A 54 -5.08 -9.61 -2.72
C ARG A 54 -5.74 -8.64 -1.76
N VAL A 55 -5.24 -8.64 -0.53
CA VAL A 55 -5.63 -7.62 0.44
C VAL A 55 -5.35 -6.24 -0.12
N GLY A 56 -6.30 -5.31 0.00
CA GLY A 56 -6.18 -3.94 -0.51
C GLY A 56 -6.56 -3.72 -1.95
N ASP A 57 -6.91 -4.77 -2.68
CA ASP A 57 -7.54 -4.63 -3.98
C ASP A 57 -8.89 -3.93 -3.84
N THR A 58 -9.12 -2.91 -4.66
CA THR A 58 -10.47 -2.43 -4.95
C THR A 58 -11.11 -3.40 -5.93
N ILE A 59 -12.12 -4.13 -5.47
CA ILE A 59 -12.85 -5.15 -6.23
C ILE A 59 -14.13 -4.53 -6.75
N THR A 60 -14.27 -4.50 -8.07
CA THR A 60 -15.52 -4.18 -8.75
C THR A 60 -16.38 -5.43 -8.79
N ILE A 61 -17.58 -5.34 -8.22
CA ILE A 61 -18.55 -6.42 -8.14
C ILE A 61 -19.66 -6.17 -9.15
N LYS A 62 -20.00 -7.21 -9.90
CA LYS A 62 -21.19 -7.27 -10.77
C LYS A 62 -21.97 -8.56 -10.52
N THR A 63 -23.23 -8.41 -10.21
CA THR A 63 -24.18 -9.47 -9.87
C THR A 63 -25.34 -9.49 -10.86
N ALA A 64 -26.06 -10.61 -10.94
CA ALA A 64 -27.29 -10.68 -11.73
C ALA A 64 -28.45 -9.88 -11.11
N SER A 65 -28.47 -9.75 -9.78
CA SER A 65 -29.50 -9.03 -9.03
C SER A 65 -29.30 -7.51 -9.06
N GLY A 66 -28.07 -7.05 -9.22
CA GLY A 66 -27.68 -5.64 -9.12
C GLY A 66 -27.57 -5.11 -7.70
N THR A 67 -27.94 -5.91 -6.68
CA THR A 67 -28.01 -5.46 -5.28
C THR A 67 -26.62 -5.14 -4.70
N ASN A 68 -25.64 -5.97 -5.04
CA ASN A 68 -24.26 -5.81 -4.56
C ASN A 68 -23.32 -5.23 -5.62
N ASP A 69 -23.86 -4.61 -6.68
CA ASP A 69 -23.08 -3.97 -7.74
C ASP A 69 -22.38 -2.70 -7.24
N LYS A 70 -21.14 -2.83 -6.77
CA LYS A 70 -20.34 -1.72 -6.24
C LYS A 70 -18.85 -2.05 -6.24
N ASN A 71 -18.04 -1.08 -5.83
CA ASN A 71 -16.63 -1.29 -5.54
C ASN A 71 -16.45 -1.43 -4.03
N VAL A 72 -15.61 -2.36 -3.61
CA VAL A 72 -15.24 -2.58 -2.20
C VAL A 72 -13.74 -2.81 -2.10
N VAL A 73 -13.13 -2.54 -0.95
CA VAL A 73 -11.74 -2.95 -0.68
C VAL A 73 -11.66 -4.19 0.16
N ALA A 74 -10.81 -5.11 -0.29
CA ALA A 74 -10.48 -6.32 0.45
C ALA A 74 -9.66 -5.99 1.71
N LEU A 75 -10.24 -6.22 2.88
CA LEU A 75 -9.57 -6.09 4.18
C LEU A 75 -8.76 -7.34 4.53
N SER A 76 -9.20 -8.50 4.08
CA SER A 76 -8.46 -9.76 4.11
C SER A 76 -8.83 -10.61 2.89
N VAL A 77 -7.91 -11.45 2.43
CA VAL A 77 -8.16 -12.40 1.33
C VAL A 77 -7.57 -13.74 1.70
N VAL A 78 -8.43 -14.75 1.77
CA VAL A 78 -8.07 -16.17 1.83
C VAL A 78 -8.79 -16.89 0.70
N ALA A 79 -8.44 -18.17 0.45
CA ALA A 79 -8.90 -18.89 -0.73
C ALA A 79 -10.43 -18.84 -0.95
N GLY A 80 -11.22 -19.00 0.11
CA GLY A 80 -12.69 -18.99 0.03
C GLY A 80 -13.39 -17.78 0.65
N THR A 81 -12.66 -16.77 1.13
CA THR A 81 -13.26 -15.61 1.78
C THR A 81 -12.47 -14.33 1.53
N ILE A 82 -13.19 -13.27 1.15
CA ILE A 82 -12.70 -11.90 1.14
C ILE A 82 -13.53 -11.13 2.16
N GLU A 83 -12.89 -10.56 3.17
CA GLU A 83 -13.58 -9.65 4.10
C GLU A 83 -13.51 -8.23 3.57
N VAL A 84 -14.59 -7.48 3.77
CA VAL A 84 -14.70 -6.06 3.41
C VAL A 84 -15.25 -5.28 4.61
N ALA A 85 -15.30 -3.95 4.50
CA ALA A 85 -15.86 -3.13 5.56
C ALA A 85 -17.30 -3.53 5.91
N THR A 86 -17.70 -3.34 7.17
CA THR A 86 -19.08 -3.53 7.62
C THR A 86 -20.06 -2.68 6.80
N ALA A 87 -21.32 -3.12 6.69
CA ALA A 87 -22.39 -2.42 5.98
C ALA A 87 -22.09 -2.17 4.47
N SER A 88 -21.24 -3.01 3.88
CA SER A 88 -20.94 -3.01 2.45
C SER A 88 -21.95 -3.83 1.65
N PHE A 89 -22.52 -4.90 2.21
CA PHE A 89 -23.35 -5.86 1.48
C PHE A 89 -24.75 -6.03 2.04
N THR A 90 -25.65 -6.40 1.14
CA THR A 90 -26.90 -7.07 1.50
C THR A 90 -26.69 -8.57 1.27
N THR A 91 -27.12 -9.39 2.24
CA THR A 91 -26.94 -10.85 2.16
C THR A 91 -27.58 -11.41 0.89
N GLU A 92 -26.79 -12.17 0.13
CA GLU A 92 -27.18 -12.82 -1.12
C GLU A 92 -26.48 -14.19 -1.22
N GLY A 93 -27.27 -15.26 -1.39
CA GLY A 93 -26.74 -16.61 -1.50
C GLY A 93 -26.09 -16.91 -2.85
N SER A 94 -25.30 -17.99 -2.90
CA SER A 94 -24.69 -18.48 -4.13
C SER A 94 -25.71 -19.07 -5.11
N GLY A 95 -25.35 -19.15 -6.38
CA GLY A 95 -26.13 -19.82 -7.43
C GLY A 95 -26.32 -18.96 -8.69
N GLN A 96 -26.24 -17.64 -8.56
CA GLN A 96 -26.26 -16.71 -9.69
C GLN A 96 -24.85 -16.42 -10.18
N GLN A 97 -24.70 -16.06 -11.45
CA GLN A 97 -23.41 -15.65 -11.97
C GLN A 97 -22.99 -14.31 -11.37
N VAL A 98 -21.82 -14.29 -10.72
CA VAL A 98 -21.16 -13.10 -10.21
C VAL A 98 -19.86 -12.90 -10.97
N VAL A 99 -19.54 -11.64 -11.25
CA VAL A 99 -18.25 -11.21 -11.81
C VAL A 99 -17.57 -10.31 -10.80
N LEU A 100 -16.34 -10.68 -10.43
CA LEU A 100 -15.46 -9.90 -9.57
C LEU A 100 -14.24 -9.52 -10.40
N GLY A 101 -13.85 -8.25 -10.38
CA GLY A 101 -12.64 -7.78 -11.04
C GLY A 101 -11.84 -6.84 -10.16
N ALA A 102 -10.54 -7.08 -10.02
CA ALA A 102 -9.61 -6.14 -9.42
C ALA A 102 -8.65 -5.63 -10.49
N ALA A 103 -8.54 -4.30 -10.58
CA ALA A 103 -7.61 -3.64 -11.47
C ALA A 103 -6.62 -2.80 -10.65
N LYS A 104 -5.39 -2.70 -11.14
CA LYS A 104 -4.33 -1.93 -10.49
C LYS A 104 -3.58 -1.09 -11.51
N GLY A 105 -3.23 0.13 -11.13
CA GLY A 105 -2.32 0.99 -11.89
C GLY A 105 -2.88 2.38 -12.14
N GLY A 106 -1.97 3.33 -12.40
CA GLY A 106 -2.30 4.71 -12.72
C GLY A 106 -2.36 5.67 -11.52
N SER A 107 -2.38 5.18 -10.28
CA SER A 107 -2.35 6.00 -9.07
C SER A 107 -1.01 5.90 -8.31
N ASN A 108 -0.68 6.93 -7.51
CA ASN A 108 0.45 6.86 -6.56
C ASN A 108 0.28 5.68 -5.59
N LYS A 109 -0.94 5.47 -5.08
CA LYS A 109 -1.27 4.33 -4.23
C LYS A 109 -0.85 3.02 -4.89
N ASP A 110 -1.28 2.77 -6.13
CA ASP A 110 -0.98 1.51 -6.82
C ASP A 110 0.51 1.33 -7.13
N CYS A 111 1.21 2.43 -7.41
CA CYS A 111 2.65 2.39 -7.71
C CYS A 111 3.48 1.99 -6.49
N PHE A 112 3.04 2.40 -5.28
CA PHE A 112 3.75 2.21 -4.01
C PHE A 112 3.03 1.28 -3.04
N ASP A 113 2.03 0.55 -3.51
CA ASP A 113 1.32 -0.44 -2.69
C ASP A 113 2.26 -1.62 -2.40
N PHE A 114 2.30 -2.02 -1.13
CA PHE A 114 3.29 -2.94 -0.56
C PHE A 114 4.74 -2.44 -0.67
N SER A 115 4.96 -1.15 -0.47
CA SER A 115 6.29 -0.53 -0.48
C SER A 115 7.09 -0.84 0.79
N THR A 116 8.36 -0.41 0.80
CA THR A 116 9.18 -0.30 2.02
C THR A 116 9.81 1.10 2.06
N ALA A 117 10.05 1.62 3.27
CA ALA A 117 10.60 2.97 3.44
C ALA A 117 11.87 2.95 4.28
N HIS A 118 12.92 3.63 3.83
CA HIS A 118 14.24 3.59 4.46
C HIS A 118 14.67 4.99 4.86
N ILE A 119 15.11 5.13 6.11
CA ILE A 119 15.51 6.39 6.72
C ILE A 119 17.03 6.49 6.74
N TYR A 120 17.58 7.62 6.29
CA TYR A 120 19.01 7.83 6.17
C TYR A 120 19.49 9.09 6.90
N THR A 121 20.78 9.09 7.23
CA THR A 121 21.52 10.31 7.61
C THR A 121 21.91 11.14 6.39
N SER A 122 22.44 12.34 6.63
CA SER A 122 22.90 13.30 5.61
C SER A 122 21.76 13.96 4.81
N PRO A 123 22.04 15.03 4.06
CA PRO A 123 21.04 15.63 3.19
C PRO A 123 20.54 14.65 2.11
N MET A 124 19.25 14.78 1.80
CA MET A 124 18.58 14.06 0.72
C MET A 124 19.33 14.21 -0.61
N PRO A 125 19.49 13.13 -1.40
CA PRO A 125 20.07 13.20 -2.75
C PRO A 125 19.38 14.23 -3.64
N ALA A 126 20.11 14.76 -4.62
CA ALA A 126 19.59 15.77 -5.55
C ALA A 126 18.42 15.20 -6.38
N SER A 127 18.55 13.93 -6.80
CA SER A 127 17.52 13.17 -7.49
C SER A 127 17.22 11.85 -6.79
N SER A 128 15.97 11.40 -6.91
CA SER A 128 15.60 10.04 -6.53
C SER A 128 16.15 8.99 -7.47
N ASP A 129 16.77 9.35 -8.59
CA ASP A 129 17.51 8.41 -9.44
C ASP A 129 18.93 8.14 -8.91
N ASP A 130 19.45 9.00 -8.04
CA ASP A 130 20.79 8.84 -7.45
C ASP A 130 20.82 7.70 -6.43
N ALA A 131 22.02 7.14 -6.21
CA ALA A 131 22.24 6.21 -5.11
C ALA A 131 21.95 6.87 -3.76
N GLU A 132 21.56 6.06 -2.78
CA GLU A 132 21.28 6.53 -1.42
C GLU A 132 22.52 7.18 -0.80
N SER A 133 22.32 8.36 -0.19
CA SER A 133 23.37 9.08 0.55
C SER A 133 23.26 8.84 2.05
N GLY A 134 24.40 8.89 2.74
CA GLY A 134 24.45 8.76 4.20
C GLY A 134 24.31 7.32 4.72
N THR A 135 24.14 7.22 6.04
CA THR A 135 24.01 5.96 6.77
C THR A 135 22.55 5.56 6.88
N LEU A 136 22.23 4.31 6.55
CA LEU A 136 20.89 3.74 6.77
C LEU A 136 20.62 3.59 8.28
N LEU A 137 19.62 4.30 8.78
CA LEU A 137 19.21 4.27 10.20
C LEU A 137 18.12 3.24 10.47
N ALA A 138 17.12 3.14 9.60
CA ALA A 138 15.96 2.28 9.80
C ALA A 138 15.35 1.82 8.48
N LYS A 139 14.81 0.59 8.49
CA LYS A 139 13.91 0.06 7.46
C LYS A 139 12.53 -0.01 8.07
N ILE A 140 11.58 0.71 7.48
CA ILE A 140 10.21 0.84 7.94
C ILE A 140 9.34 -0.07 7.10
N THR A 141 8.62 -0.96 7.78
CA THR A 141 7.73 -1.96 7.19
C THR A 141 6.45 -2.02 8.00
N ALA A 142 5.46 -2.78 7.51
CA ALA A 142 4.26 -3.02 8.30
C ALA A 142 4.62 -3.87 9.52
N GLU A 143 4.21 -3.38 10.69
CA GLU A 143 4.50 -3.99 11.98
C GLU A 143 6.00 -4.17 12.29
N GLY A 144 6.90 -3.55 11.52
CA GLY A 144 8.34 -3.69 11.66
C GLY A 144 8.86 -5.12 11.40
N LEU A 145 8.06 -5.93 10.70
CA LEU A 145 8.40 -7.30 10.32
C LEU A 145 9.25 -7.34 9.04
N GLU A 146 9.82 -8.51 8.74
CA GLU A 146 10.71 -8.68 7.59
C GLU A 146 9.98 -8.43 6.27
N PHE A 147 10.51 -7.51 5.47
CA PHE A 147 10.04 -7.24 4.12
C PHE A 147 10.84 -8.06 3.10
N THR A 148 10.14 -8.71 2.19
CA THR A 148 10.74 -9.43 1.06
C THR A 148 10.29 -8.78 -0.24
N ALA A 149 11.25 -8.38 -1.08
CA ALA A 149 10.96 -7.75 -2.36
C ALA A 149 10.04 -8.63 -3.23
N GLY A 150 8.98 -8.04 -3.76
CA GLY A 150 7.98 -8.73 -4.58
C GLY A 150 6.92 -9.50 -3.80
N ALA A 151 7.07 -9.64 -2.48
CA ALA A 151 6.04 -10.25 -1.62
C ALA A 151 5.04 -9.20 -1.12
N LEU A 152 3.82 -9.62 -0.79
CA LEU A 152 2.80 -8.71 -0.24
C LEU A 152 2.94 -8.57 1.28
N ALA A 153 3.52 -9.57 1.92
CA ALA A 153 3.67 -9.59 3.36
C ALA A 153 4.54 -8.41 3.84
N ASN A 154 4.08 -7.76 4.89
CA ASN A 154 4.78 -6.69 5.59
C ASN A 154 5.06 -5.41 4.77
N GLY A 155 4.49 -5.29 3.57
CA GLY A 155 4.57 -4.09 2.75
C GLY A 155 3.71 -2.94 3.29
N LEU A 156 4.20 -1.73 3.13
CA LEU A 156 3.52 -0.48 3.50
C LEU A 156 2.34 -0.21 2.57
N ARG A 157 1.22 0.26 3.15
CA ARG A 157 -0.03 0.53 2.45
C ARG A 157 -0.57 1.91 2.80
N PHE A 158 -1.21 2.51 1.81
CA PHE A 158 -1.86 3.81 1.90
C PHE A 158 -3.38 3.65 2.04
N GLU A 159 -4.03 4.69 2.56
CA GLU A 159 -5.47 4.81 2.57
C GLU A 159 -6.05 4.75 1.14
N GLU A 160 -7.30 4.27 1.04
CA GLU A 160 -7.96 4.15 -0.25
C GLU A 160 -8.41 5.51 -0.81
N SER A 161 -8.92 6.38 0.05
CA SER A 161 -9.39 7.69 -0.35
C SER A 161 -8.31 8.74 -0.13
N THR A 162 -8.01 9.50 -1.18
CA THR A 162 -7.29 10.76 -1.02
C THR A 162 -8.28 11.85 -0.63
N LEU A 163 -8.08 12.50 0.52
CA LEU A 163 -8.83 13.71 0.86
C LEU A 163 -8.01 14.92 0.41
N ASP A 164 -8.63 15.87 -0.30
CA ASP A 164 -7.99 17.10 -0.77
C ASP A 164 -6.66 16.91 -1.53
N GLY A 165 -6.53 15.79 -2.26
CA GLY A 165 -5.32 15.46 -3.01
C GLY A 165 -4.17 14.98 -2.14
N VAL A 166 -4.42 14.55 -0.89
CA VAL A 166 -3.42 13.99 0.01
C VAL A 166 -3.63 12.48 0.13
N LEU A 167 -2.56 11.71 -0.05
CA LEU A 167 -2.53 10.26 0.18
C LEU A 167 -1.84 9.99 1.51
N GLU A 168 -2.52 9.33 2.44
CA GLU A 168 -2.05 9.09 3.80
C GLU A 168 -1.70 7.62 4.03
N LYS A 169 -0.86 7.37 5.05
CA LYS A 169 -0.61 6.03 5.58
C LYS A 169 -1.93 5.38 6.02
N LEU A 170 -2.10 4.08 5.74
CA LEU A 170 -3.22 3.29 6.25
C LEU A 170 -3.24 3.31 7.78
N SER A 171 -4.29 3.89 8.35
CA SER A 171 -4.51 4.14 9.78
C SER A 171 -4.51 2.86 10.62
N THR A 172 -4.98 1.74 10.05
CA THR A 172 -4.99 0.43 10.70
C THR A 172 -3.66 -0.31 10.65
N GLN A 173 -2.67 0.20 9.91
CA GLN A 173 -1.35 -0.40 9.79
C GLN A 173 -0.32 0.37 10.63
N ASN A 174 0.54 -0.31 11.39
CA ASN A 174 1.65 0.36 12.06
C ASN A 174 2.89 0.36 11.15
N TRP A 175 3.34 1.55 10.74
CA TRP A 175 4.58 1.70 10.01
C TRP A 175 5.70 1.88 11.03
N LYS A 176 6.54 0.87 11.20
CA LYS A 176 7.60 0.91 12.22
C LYS A 176 8.82 0.10 11.81
N THR A 177 9.89 0.28 12.57
CA THR A 177 10.96 -0.70 12.73
C THR A 177 10.93 -1.21 14.17
N LEU A 178 11.22 -2.49 14.37
CA LEU A 178 11.40 -3.07 15.71
C LEU A 178 12.80 -2.75 16.28
N SER A 179 13.78 -2.49 15.40
CA SER A 179 15.15 -2.19 15.79
C SER A 179 15.83 -1.33 14.72
N CYS A 180 16.15 -0.09 15.05
CA CYS A 180 17.00 0.76 14.21
C CYS A 180 18.38 0.10 14.01
N LEU A 181 18.90 0.22 12.78
CA LEU A 181 20.18 -0.36 12.37
C LEU A 181 21.37 0.45 12.91
N ALA A 182 21.19 1.76 13.06
CA ALA A 182 22.22 2.68 13.54
C ALA A 182 21.61 3.82 14.35
N SER A 183 22.43 4.47 15.17
CA SER A 183 22.08 5.72 15.84
C SER A 183 22.42 6.91 14.96
N GLY A 184 21.57 7.93 14.93
CA GLY A 184 21.85 9.15 14.20
C GLY A 184 20.62 10.03 14.00
N THR A 185 20.85 11.19 13.41
CA THR A 185 19.78 12.13 13.06
C THR A 185 19.18 11.74 11.70
N ALA A 186 17.86 11.53 11.68
CA ALA A 186 17.10 11.27 10.47
C ALA A 186 16.87 12.58 9.70
N TYR A 187 17.30 12.60 8.44
CA TYR A 187 17.17 13.79 7.57
C TYR A 187 16.20 13.57 6.42
N TRP A 188 16.14 12.35 5.90
CA TRP A 188 15.31 12.02 4.75
C TRP A 188 14.95 10.54 4.73
N MET A 189 13.91 10.24 3.97
CA MET A 189 13.42 8.88 3.76
C MET A 189 13.20 8.65 2.26
N ARG A 190 13.58 7.46 1.83
CA ARG A 190 13.24 6.92 0.51
C ARG A 190 12.16 5.88 0.65
N VAL A 191 11.08 6.02 -0.12
CA VAL A 191 10.09 4.96 -0.27
C VAL A 191 10.33 4.26 -1.60
N TYR A 192 10.52 2.96 -1.55
CA TYR A 192 10.67 2.10 -2.73
C TYR A 192 9.37 1.37 -3.01
N ASP A 193 9.04 1.14 -4.28
CA ASP A 193 8.00 0.17 -4.59
C ASP A 193 8.40 -1.25 -4.15
N ASN A 194 7.45 -2.19 -4.27
CA ASN A 194 7.64 -3.55 -3.78
C ASN A 194 8.84 -4.29 -4.44
N ALA A 195 9.32 -3.85 -5.61
CA ALA A 195 10.50 -4.45 -6.22
C ALA A 195 11.79 -4.12 -5.44
N TYR A 196 11.79 -3.05 -4.63
CA TYR A 196 12.88 -2.63 -3.75
C TYR A 196 14.25 -2.58 -4.45
N VAL A 197 14.41 -1.63 -5.38
CA VAL A 197 15.66 -1.41 -6.13
C VAL A 197 16.49 -0.29 -5.50
N THR A 198 17.66 -0.64 -4.95
CA THR A 198 18.64 0.28 -4.35
C THR A 198 19.70 0.76 -5.36
N GLY A 199 20.49 1.76 -4.98
CA GLY A 199 21.57 2.30 -5.80
C GLY A 199 21.08 3.28 -6.87
N ALA A 200 21.95 3.68 -7.78
CA ALA A 200 21.57 4.58 -8.87
C ALA A 200 20.69 3.85 -9.89
N SER A 201 19.54 4.42 -10.24
CA SER A 201 18.60 3.83 -11.19
C SER A 201 17.62 4.85 -11.73
N THR A 202 17.40 4.82 -13.05
CA THR A 202 16.37 5.62 -13.74
C THR A 202 15.06 4.88 -13.93
N THR A 203 15.04 3.56 -13.66
CA THR A 203 13.86 2.70 -13.84
C THR A 203 13.21 2.32 -12.51
N ALA A 204 13.95 2.40 -11.40
CA ALA A 204 13.41 2.14 -10.07
C ALA A 204 12.27 3.10 -9.75
N VAL A 205 11.21 2.57 -9.14
CA VAL A 205 10.03 3.32 -8.76
C VAL A 205 10.17 3.66 -7.29
N ARG A 206 10.48 4.92 -7.01
CA ARG A 206 10.76 5.41 -5.67
C ARG A 206 10.51 6.89 -5.58
N PHE A 207 10.39 7.38 -4.36
CA PHE A 207 10.40 8.80 -4.11
C PHE A 207 11.14 9.11 -2.81
N ASP A 208 11.66 10.33 -2.74
CA ASP A 208 12.35 10.85 -1.57
C ASP A 208 11.53 11.96 -0.92
N CYS A 209 11.57 11.96 0.41
CA CYS A 209 10.89 12.92 1.26
C CYS A 209 11.81 13.34 2.41
N THR A 210 11.69 14.60 2.80
CA THR A 210 12.44 15.18 3.91
C THR A 210 11.79 14.86 5.25
N ILE A 211 12.61 14.65 6.29
CA ILE A 211 12.14 14.45 7.68
C ILE A 211 12.57 15.67 8.50
N GLY A 212 11.64 16.24 9.28
CA GLY A 212 11.98 17.37 10.14
C GLY A 212 10.83 17.83 11.03
N VAL A 213 11.12 18.82 11.87
CA VAL A 213 10.18 19.37 12.87
C VAL A 213 9.23 20.39 12.24
N SER A 214 9.66 21.10 11.19
CA SER A 214 8.84 22.08 10.46
C SER A 214 9.25 22.16 9.00
N GLY A 215 8.28 22.31 8.09
CA GLY A 215 8.52 22.52 6.65
C GLY A 215 9.05 21.30 5.88
N ALA A 216 9.16 20.15 6.55
CA ALA A 216 9.50 18.86 5.96
C ALA A 216 8.27 18.13 5.41
N ASP A 217 8.49 17.18 4.51
CA ASP A 217 7.41 16.37 3.91
C ASP A 217 6.83 15.38 4.92
N ILE A 218 7.64 14.93 5.88
CA ILE A 218 7.21 14.18 7.06
C ILE A 218 7.45 15.03 8.30
N THR A 219 6.38 15.31 9.03
CA THR A 219 6.42 16.02 10.31
C THR A 219 6.06 15.06 11.45
N GLY A 220 6.76 15.15 12.58
CA GLY A 220 6.42 14.38 13.79
C GLY A 220 7.17 13.06 14.02
N SER A 221 7.97 12.56 13.07
CA SER A 221 8.84 11.37 13.29
C SER A 221 10.03 11.72 14.21
N PRO A 222 10.55 10.77 15.01
CA PRO A 222 11.74 11.04 15.81
C PRO A 222 12.89 11.43 14.89
N THR A 223 13.39 12.65 15.04
CA THR A 223 14.54 13.15 14.28
C THR A 223 15.85 12.53 14.74
N THR A 224 15.85 11.84 15.88
CA THR A 224 17.00 11.09 16.41
C THR A 224 16.60 9.64 16.61
N LEU A 225 17.31 8.74 15.94
CA LEU A 225 17.14 7.29 16.06
C LEU A 225 18.29 6.75 16.90
N THR A 226 18.00 5.71 17.69
CA THR A 226 19.00 5.00 18.50
C THR A 226 19.05 3.55 18.04
N ALA A 227 20.24 3.04 17.74
CA ALA A 227 20.46 1.66 17.34
C ALA A 227 19.83 0.68 18.36
N GLY A 228 19.20 -0.38 17.86
CA GLY A 228 18.55 -1.39 18.71
C GLY A 228 17.21 -0.96 19.33
N LYS A 229 16.73 0.26 19.09
CA LYS A 229 15.43 0.73 19.58
C LYS A 229 14.37 0.72 18.48
N PRO A 230 13.10 0.46 18.82
CA PRO A 230 12.01 0.59 17.86
C PRO A 230 11.77 2.06 17.52
N THR A 231 11.16 2.29 16.36
CA THR A 231 10.75 3.63 15.91
C THR A 231 9.53 3.49 15.00
N SER A 232 8.48 4.28 15.26
CA SER A 232 7.28 4.33 14.44
C SER A 232 7.21 5.61 13.61
N ILE A 233 6.47 5.52 12.51
CA ILE A 233 5.96 6.66 11.75
C ILE A 233 4.46 6.73 12.02
N ASP A 234 4.08 7.66 12.89
CA ASP A 234 2.70 7.78 13.35
C ASP A 234 1.82 8.55 12.35
N SER A 235 2.39 9.54 11.67
CA SER A 235 1.76 10.29 10.59
C SER A 235 2.63 10.33 9.34
N PHE A 236 2.02 10.06 8.18
CA PHE A 236 2.67 10.19 6.88
C PHE A 236 1.62 10.55 5.83
N SER A 237 1.91 11.61 5.08
CA SER A 237 1.02 12.16 4.07
C SER A 237 1.83 12.61 2.86
N ILE A 238 1.34 12.32 1.66
CA ILE A 238 1.92 12.74 0.39
C ILE A 238 0.89 13.58 -0.34
N GLU A 239 1.27 14.81 -0.70
CA GLU A 239 0.45 15.59 -1.62
C GLU A 239 0.59 15.05 -3.06
N VAL A 240 -0.55 14.74 -3.66
CA VAL A 240 -0.75 14.17 -4.99
C VAL A 240 -1.29 15.27 -5.91
N LYS A 241 -0.43 16.26 -6.20
CA LYS A 241 -0.68 17.30 -7.21
C LYS A 241 -0.01 16.95 -8.53
#